data_AF-A0A2T4N060-F1
#
_entry.id   AF-A0A2T4N060-F1
#
_cell.length_a   1.000
_cell.length_b   1.000
_cell.length_c   1.000
_cell.angle_alpha   90.00
_cell.angle_beta   90.00
_cell.angle_gamma   90.00
#
_symmetry.space_group_name_H-M   'P 1'
#
loop_
_entity.id
_entity.type
_entity.pdbx_description
1 polymer ?
#
loop_
_entity_poly.entity_id
_entity_poly.type
_entity_poly.pdbx_seq_one_letter_code
_entity_poly.pdbx_strand_id
1 'polypeptide(L)'
;MWNKSDKIIELVELKYKGDGEVENGCIELTWDEIVEMFSTHDVRDKKDGLCFMPVQMKERDQWVLTEPRFNHEPTFRNEANVKSITMVVIDLDLKDSLPKAEELFKDFEYFVYSTHSYTAETPYKFRMVLALNEPVLAENWPDTFKKITMGIDADKSCGNLSRVFFYPSISVDAGIAPFFKHNKGRELNKEDIDELERKFESSLSPEERQQIKSRLASIALKNNRRHFSGDSSENELRKYKGIDYTYEGMKKRHEKNINELKSSDGRHNFALKTIAKEISTFKDKTDIFCLVLFIHRAAYEFSSKSINSGNTNQEIPEMICSAMLKYAPETELDRRQINEVVEMAARSADNGISTRNWEFQEDSKDAKAGGFDKSLLINHGNNGYSYNEIRGRNLNLMRGLINSGNVNEFAVDIFNKEIERSGEKADLNAIGQFVVFCYKNYLDKCAKVENPVAVINEQHRSIIESVCNDLSKIPHAADFTKFIKTSLLIARKSSEENNWNFPKELNQQSSLSR
;
A
#
# COMPACT_ATOMS: atom_id res chain seq x y z
N MET A 1 38.94 13.93 7.78
CA MET A 1 38.02 12.78 7.92
C MET A 1 36.63 13.36 7.96
N TRP A 2 35.89 13.27 6.86
CA TRP A 2 34.53 13.82 6.76
C TRP A 2 33.55 12.92 7.51
N ASN A 3 32.64 13.54 8.27
CA ASN A 3 31.73 12.85 9.17
C ASN A 3 30.52 12.36 8.37
N LYS A 4 30.27 11.05 8.44
CA LYS A 4 29.21 10.35 7.69
C LYS A 4 27.79 10.81 8.06
N SER A 5 27.64 11.41 9.24
CA SER A 5 26.40 11.97 9.78
C SER A 5 25.97 13.30 9.13
N ASP A 6 26.75 13.87 8.21
CA ASP A 6 26.44 15.18 7.60
C ASP A 6 25.95 15.08 6.15
N LYS A 7 25.90 13.87 5.57
CA LYS A 7 25.45 13.66 4.19
C LYS A 7 23.93 13.56 4.12
N ILE A 8 23.33 14.56 3.48
CA ILE A 8 21.89 14.65 3.26
C ILE A 8 21.50 13.78 2.07
N ILE A 9 20.47 12.95 2.26
CA ILE A 9 19.88 12.05 1.28
C ILE A 9 18.43 12.51 1.06
N GLU A 10 18.11 12.83 -0.18
CA GLU A 10 16.76 13.20 -0.58
C GLU A 10 15.94 11.96 -0.98
N LEU A 11 14.67 11.93 -0.60
CA LEU A 11 13.69 10.96 -1.08
C LEU A 11 12.30 11.59 -1.15
N VAL A 12 11.38 10.94 -1.86
CA VAL A 12 9.98 11.39 -1.97
C VAL A 12 9.06 10.42 -1.22
N GLU A 13 8.40 10.89 -0.18
CA GLU A 13 7.33 10.19 0.52
C GLU A 13 5.99 10.34 -0.22
N LEU A 14 5.18 9.28 -0.23
CA LEU A 14 3.91 9.18 -0.93
C LEU A 14 2.87 8.55 0.00
N LYS A 15 1.64 9.08 0.01
CA LYS A 15 0.59 8.62 0.94
C LYS A 15 0.15 7.19 0.67
N TYR A 16 0.16 6.80 -0.61
CA TYR A 16 -0.21 5.47 -1.08
C TYR A 16 0.43 5.22 -2.46
N LYS A 17 0.40 3.96 -2.93
CA LYS A 17 1.04 3.55 -4.19
C LYS A 17 0.63 4.32 -5.45
N GLY A 18 -0.55 4.94 -5.43
CA GLY A 18 -1.15 5.66 -6.55
C GLY A 18 -1.04 7.18 -6.41
N ASP A 19 -0.42 7.66 -5.34
CA ASP A 19 -0.24 9.08 -5.10
C ASP A 19 0.64 9.68 -6.20
N GLY A 20 0.17 10.77 -6.80
CA GLY A 20 0.84 11.48 -7.88
C GLY A 20 1.44 12.81 -7.44
N GLU A 21 1.23 13.23 -6.19
CA GLU A 21 1.63 14.52 -5.64
C GLU A 21 3.02 14.45 -5.01
N VAL A 22 4.06 14.47 -5.85
CA VAL A 22 5.47 14.42 -5.40
C VAL A 22 5.96 15.71 -4.73
N GLU A 23 5.29 16.84 -4.94
CA GLU A 23 5.69 18.16 -4.45
C GLU A 23 5.74 18.25 -2.92
N ASN A 24 4.73 17.71 -2.25
CA ASN A 24 4.61 17.81 -0.80
C ASN A 24 5.37 16.70 -0.06
N GLY A 25 5.98 15.77 -0.80
CA GLY A 25 6.61 14.56 -0.26
C GLY A 25 8.13 14.58 -0.25
N CYS A 26 8.79 15.61 -0.78
CA CYS A 26 10.24 15.69 -0.80
C CYS A 26 10.77 15.90 0.62
N ILE A 27 11.60 14.98 1.10
CA ILE A 27 12.23 15.04 2.43
C ILE A 27 13.74 14.85 2.33
N GLU A 28 14.45 15.44 3.27
CA GLU A 28 15.90 15.38 3.42
C GLU A 28 16.24 14.68 4.73
N LEU A 29 17.01 13.60 4.66
CA LEU A 29 17.39 12.80 5.82
C LEU A 29 18.85 12.39 5.73
N THR A 30 19.49 12.19 6.87
CA THR A 30 20.78 11.50 6.95
C THR A 30 20.58 9.98 6.77
N TRP A 31 21.66 9.26 6.46
CA TRP A 31 21.60 7.80 6.37
C TRP A 31 21.16 7.16 7.70
N ASP A 32 21.64 7.69 8.84
CA ASP A 32 21.27 7.15 10.16
C ASP A 32 19.78 7.36 10.45
N GLU A 33 19.20 8.50 10.05
CA GLU A 33 17.75 8.75 10.15
C GLU A 33 16.94 7.82 9.24
N ILE A 34 17.43 7.52 8.04
CA ILE A 34 16.80 6.53 7.14
C ILE A 34 16.84 5.15 7.79
N VAL A 35 17.98 4.70 8.30
CA VAL A 35 18.10 3.41 8.99
C VAL A 35 17.14 3.35 10.19
N GLU A 36 17.06 4.42 10.99
CA GLU A 36 16.14 4.50 12.14
C GLU A 36 14.68 4.41 11.70
N MET A 37 14.29 5.19 10.68
CA MET A 37 12.94 5.19 10.12
C MET A 37 12.54 3.83 9.56
N PHE A 38 13.44 3.14 8.85
CA PHE A 38 13.18 1.84 8.23
C PHE A 38 13.29 0.64 9.19
N SER A 39 13.76 0.87 10.43
CA SER A 39 13.85 -0.18 11.45
C SER A 39 12.50 -0.54 12.10
N THR A 40 11.46 0.26 11.83
CA THR A 40 10.13 0.10 12.43
C THR A 40 9.12 -0.35 11.38
N HIS A 41 8.33 -1.37 11.71
CA HIS A 41 7.26 -1.89 10.84
C HIS A 41 5.89 -1.48 11.33
N ASP A 42 5.10 -0.89 10.44
CA ASP A 42 3.69 -0.65 10.69
C ASP A 42 2.90 -1.96 10.63
N VAL A 43 2.05 -2.21 11.61
CA VAL A 43 1.11 -3.35 11.57
C VAL A 43 -0.14 -2.92 10.82
N ARG A 44 -0.47 -3.64 9.75
CA ARG A 44 -1.60 -3.29 8.88
C ARG A 44 -2.39 -4.52 8.48
N ASP A 45 -3.68 -4.35 8.28
CA ASP A 45 -4.54 -5.40 7.71
C ASP A 45 -4.34 -5.50 6.19
N LYS A 46 -4.21 -4.35 5.52
CA LYS A 46 -4.02 -4.25 4.08
C LYS A 46 -2.66 -3.67 3.73
N LYS A 47 -2.24 -3.92 2.48
CA LYS A 47 -1.03 -3.35 1.88
C LYS A 47 -1.35 -1.97 1.26
N ASP A 48 -1.62 -0.98 2.12
CA ASP A 48 -2.21 0.29 1.71
C ASP A 48 -1.60 1.55 2.31
N GLY A 49 -0.53 1.46 3.10
CA GLY A 49 0.05 2.67 3.69
C GLY A 49 1.24 3.27 2.95
N LEU A 50 2.03 4.05 3.71
CA LEU A 50 3.01 4.98 3.16
C LEU A 50 4.01 4.29 2.22
N CYS A 51 4.38 5.06 1.21
CA CYS A 51 5.30 4.65 0.18
C CYS A 51 6.42 5.69 0.02
N PHE A 52 7.50 5.31 -0.63
CA PHE A 52 8.60 6.22 -0.97
C PHE A 52 9.18 5.93 -2.34
N MET A 53 9.89 6.93 -2.86
CA MET A 53 10.78 6.82 -4.01
C MET A 53 12.18 7.29 -3.61
N PRO A 54 13.25 6.49 -3.83
CA PRO A 54 14.62 6.84 -3.46
C PRO A 54 15.25 7.80 -4.49
N VAL A 55 14.59 8.94 -4.73
CA VAL A 55 14.96 9.88 -5.79
C VAL A 55 15.11 11.29 -5.27
N GLN A 56 16.00 12.01 -5.92
CA GLN A 56 15.96 13.47 -5.98
C GLN A 56 15.16 13.87 -7.23
N MET A 57 14.16 14.72 -7.05
CA MET A 57 13.39 15.31 -8.13
C MET A 57 14.16 16.46 -8.78
N LYS A 58 13.85 16.77 -10.04
CA LYS A 58 14.32 18.03 -10.67
C LYS A 58 13.70 19.24 -9.98
N GLU A 59 14.19 20.43 -10.31
CA GLU A 59 13.53 21.66 -9.89
C GLU A 59 12.12 21.75 -10.50
N ARG A 60 11.17 22.33 -9.76
CA ARG A 60 9.74 22.33 -10.12
C ARG A 60 9.46 22.97 -11.48
N ASP A 61 10.22 23.99 -11.86
CA ASP A 61 10.12 24.67 -13.16
C ASP A 61 10.53 23.78 -14.34
N GLN A 62 11.23 22.67 -14.08
CA GLN A 62 11.64 21.67 -15.05
C GLN A 62 10.68 20.49 -15.13
N TRP A 63 9.61 20.48 -14.33
CA TRP A 63 8.69 19.35 -14.26
C TRP A 63 7.78 19.30 -15.48
N VAL A 64 7.71 18.10 -16.05
CA VAL A 64 6.78 17.74 -17.11
C VAL A 64 5.58 17.07 -16.47
N LEU A 65 4.40 17.66 -16.65
CA LEU A 65 3.15 16.99 -16.33
C LEU A 65 2.96 15.85 -17.34
N THR A 66 2.92 14.62 -16.88
CA THR A 66 2.65 13.48 -17.75
C THR A 66 1.19 13.13 -17.68
N GLU A 67 0.52 13.25 -18.83
CA GLU A 67 -0.80 12.68 -19.08
C GLU A 67 -0.67 11.15 -19.12
N PRO A 68 -1.19 10.42 -18.14
CA PRO A 68 -0.97 8.98 -18.05
C PRO A 68 -1.75 8.26 -19.14
N ARG A 69 -1.22 7.11 -19.58
CA ARG A 69 -2.01 6.17 -20.37
C ARG A 69 -2.95 5.45 -19.39
N PHE A 70 -4.27 5.56 -19.61
CA PHE A 70 -5.35 4.97 -18.81
C PHE A 70 -5.60 5.61 -17.43
N ASN A 71 -6.85 6.03 -17.17
CA ASN A 71 -7.52 6.24 -15.86
C ASN A 71 -6.65 6.65 -14.65
N HIS A 72 -5.71 7.57 -14.85
CA HIS A 72 -4.93 8.19 -13.79
C HIS A 72 -5.04 9.71 -13.99
N GLU A 73 -5.04 10.47 -12.90
CA GLU A 73 -4.93 11.92 -12.98
C GLU A 73 -3.56 12.31 -13.57
N PRO A 74 -3.46 13.43 -14.31
CA PRO A 74 -2.18 13.98 -14.74
C PRO A 74 -1.22 14.05 -13.55
N THR A 75 -0.01 13.54 -13.72
CA THR A 75 0.91 13.37 -12.59
C THR A 75 2.32 13.83 -12.90
N PHE A 76 2.92 14.49 -11.91
CA PHE A 76 4.35 14.82 -11.90
C PHE A 76 5.22 13.64 -11.43
N ARG A 77 4.60 12.54 -10.95
CA ARG A 77 5.29 11.29 -10.65
C ARG A 77 5.56 10.51 -11.94
N ASN A 78 6.62 10.89 -12.63
CA ASN A 78 7.09 10.23 -13.83
C ASN A 78 8.62 10.29 -13.93
N GLU A 79 9.19 9.40 -14.75
CA GLU A 79 10.64 9.27 -14.88
C GLU A 79 11.31 10.53 -15.44
N ALA A 80 10.61 11.34 -16.23
CA ALA A 80 11.16 12.56 -16.82
C ALA A 80 11.44 13.65 -15.77
N ASN A 81 10.78 13.58 -14.61
CA ASN A 81 10.96 14.54 -13.51
C ASN A 81 12.00 14.11 -12.49
N VAL A 82 12.58 12.91 -12.62
CA VAL A 82 13.63 12.41 -11.72
C VAL A 82 14.99 12.98 -12.16
N LYS A 83 15.75 13.54 -11.20
CA LYS A 83 17.13 14.03 -11.42
C LYS A 83 18.15 12.92 -11.17
N SER A 84 18.03 12.23 -10.03
CA SER A 84 18.94 11.15 -9.65
C SER A 84 18.30 10.19 -8.65
N ILE A 85 18.86 8.98 -8.56
CA ILE A 85 18.55 7.98 -7.54
C ILE A 85 19.54 8.15 -6.40
N THR A 86 19.05 8.21 -5.17
CA THR A 86 19.83 8.56 -3.97
C THR A 86 20.23 7.34 -3.13
N MET A 87 19.53 6.22 -3.29
CA MET A 87 19.85 4.91 -2.71
C MET A 87 19.30 3.79 -3.59
N VAL A 88 19.88 2.59 -3.53
CA VAL A 88 19.43 1.45 -4.34
C VAL A 88 18.45 0.61 -3.53
N VAL A 89 17.28 0.32 -4.08
CA VAL A 89 16.29 -0.58 -3.46
C VAL A 89 16.12 -1.83 -4.32
N ILE A 90 16.29 -3.01 -3.70
CA ILE A 90 16.23 -4.31 -4.35
C ILE A 90 15.12 -5.13 -3.70
N ASP A 91 14.14 -5.58 -4.49
CA ASP A 91 13.04 -6.45 -4.05
C ASP A 91 13.51 -7.92 -4.11
N LEU A 92 13.56 -8.56 -2.95
CA LEU A 92 14.10 -9.90 -2.71
C LEU A 92 12.95 -10.82 -2.30
N ASP A 93 12.27 -11.36 -3.32
CA ASP A 93 10.95 -11.97 -3.18
C ASP A 93 10.97 -13.49 -3.31
N LEU A 94 12.14 -14.06 -3.62
CA LEU A 94 12.36 -15.49 -3.82
C LEU A 94 13.10 -16.10 -2.63
N LYS A 95 12.87 -17.39 -2.41
CA LYS A 95 13.67 -18.17 -1.46
C LYS A 95 15.16 -18.07 -1.84
N ASP A 96 16.02 -17.94 -0.83
CA ASP A 96 17.48 -17.82 -0.95
C ASP A 96 18.01 -16.53 -1.62
N SER A 97 17.13 -15.59 -2.01
CA SER A 97 17.55 -14.30 -2.59
C SER A 97 18.29 -13.41 -1.59
N LEU A 98 17.85 -13.39 -0.32
CA LEU A 98 18.50 -12.62 0.74
C LEU A 98 19.93 -13.10 1.04
N PRO A 99 20.22 -14.37 1.36
CA PRO A 99 21.59 -14.83 1.58
C PRO A 99 22.55 -14.54 0.42
N LYS A 100 22.09 -14.68 -0.83
CA LYS A 100 22.89 -14.34 -2.02
C LYS A 100 23.22 -12.84 -2.07
N ALA A 101 22.23 -11.99 -1.82
CA ALA A 101 22.44 -10.55 -1.77
C ALA A 101 23.37 -10.14 -0.62
N GLU A 102 23.21 -10.74 0.57
CA GLU A 102 24.07 -10.46 1.72
C GLU A 102 25.53 -10.84 1.46
N GLU A 103 25.80 -11.96 0.79
CA GLU A 103 27.17 -12.33 0.40
C GLU A 103 27.73 -11.40 -0.66
N LEU A 104 26.93 -11.05 -1.67
CA LEU A 104 27.34 -10.14 -2.74
C LEU A 104 27.70 -8.74 -2.20
N PHE A 105 26.95 -8.28 -1.19
CA PHE A 105 27.08 -6.93 -0.66
C PHE A 105 27.71 -6.85 0.73
N LYS A 106 28.37 -7.91 1.21
CA LYS A 106 28.88 -8.01 2.59
C LYS A 106 29.80 -6.86 3.03
N ASP A 107 30.59 -6.32 2.11
CA ASP A 107 31.54 -5.23 2.38
C ASP A 107 30.87 -3.84 2.31
N PHE A 108 29.65 -3.76 1.80
CA PHE A 108 28.92 -2.53 1.60
C PHE A 108 27.92 -2.26 2.71
N GLU A 109 27.61 -0.99 2.88
CA GLU A 109 26.56 -0.59 3.79
C GLU A 109 25.18 -0.80 3.18
N TYR A 110 24.34 -1.54 3.90
CA TYR A 110 22.97 -1.78 3.53
C TYR A 110 22.10 -2.08 4.74
N PHE A 111 20.80 -1.87 4.61
CA PHE A 111 19.83 -2.47 5.52
C PHE A 111 18.82 -3.32 4.75
N VAL A 112 18.21 -4.27 5.45
CA VAL A 112 17.18 -5.18 4.93
C VAL A 112 15.96 -5.06 5.81
N TYR A 113 14.78 -5.00 5.21
CA TYR A 113 13.51 -5.04 5.93
C TYR A 113 12.53 -6.01 5.27
N SER A 114 11.71 -6.69 6.09
CA SER A 114 10.61 -7.53 5.59
C SER A 114 9.48 -6.69 5.02
N THR A 115 8.81 -7.18 3.98
CA THR A 115 7.64 -6.53 3.38
C THR A 115 6.33 -6.97 4.02
N HIS A 116 5.22 -6.31 3.70
CA HIS A 116 3.88 -6.69 4.18
C HIS A 116 3.49 -8.16 3.89
N SER A 117 4.07 -8.75 2.84
CA SER A 117 3.83 -10.14 2.44
C SER A 117 4.73 -11.14 3.17
N TYR A 118 5.55 -10.70 4.13
CA TYR A 118 6.36 -11.58 4.97
C TYR A 118 5.49 -12.26 6.03
N THR A 119 5.29 -13.58 5.90
CA THR A 119 4.48 -14.40 6.80
C THR A 119 5.20 -15.68 7.20
N ALA A 120 4.65 -16.44 8.14
CA ALA A 120 5.15 -17.76 8.51
C ALA A 120 5.22 -18.73 7.31
N GLU A 121 4.30 -18.61 6.35
CA GLU A 121 4.26 -19.41 5.12
C GLU A 121 5.24 -18.90 4.06
N THR A 122 5.51 -17.60 4.06
CA THR A 122 6.40 -16.93 3.10
C THR A 122 7.49 -16.11 3.79
N PRO A 123 8.40 -16.74 4.57
CA PRO A 123 9.39 -16.04 5.38
C PRO A 123 10.61 -15.55 4.57
N TYR A 124 10.39 -15.15 3.31
CA TYR A 124 11.43 -14.80 2.34
C TYR A 124 11.09 -13.57 1.48
N LYS A 125 10.25 -12.68 2.00
CA LYS A 125 9.78 -11.45 1.32
C LYS A 125 10.46 -10.22 1.90
N PHE A 126 11.54 -9.77 1.27
CA PHE A 126 12.40 -8.69 1.78
C PHE A 126 12.66 -7.59 0.76
N ARG A 127 13.10 -6.43 1.26
CA ARG A 127 13.81 -5.44 0.46
C ARG A 127 15.16 -5.14 1.08
N MET A 128 16.17 -5.03 0.23
CA MET A 128 17.50 -4.56 0.60
C MET A 128 17.71 -3.14 0.07
N VAL A 129 18.23 -2.26 0.91
CA VAL A 129 18.54 -0.88 0.57
C VAL A 129 20.05 -0.65 0.75
N LEU A 130 20.74 -0.33 -0.34
CA LEU A 130 22.20 -0.07 -0.33
C LEU A 130 22.47 1.43 -0.29
N ALA A 131 23.46 1.82 0.53
CA ALA A 131 23.97 3.18 0.57
C ALA A 131 24.83 3.47 -0.67
N LEU A 132 24.53 4.58 -1.37
CA LEU A 132 25.34 5.06 -2.48
C LEU A 132 26.31 6.14 -2.01
N ASN A 133 27.55 6.11 -2.52
CA ASN A 133 28.54 7.13 -2.19
C ASN A 133 28.19 8.49 -2.80
N GLU A 134 27.57 8.50 -3.97
CA GLU A 134 27.02 9.68 -4.63
C GLU A 134 25.69 9.30 -5.33
N PRO A 135 24.74 10.24 -5.47
CA PRO A 135 23.53 10.00 -6.25
C PRO A 135 23.83 9.61 -7.70
N VAL A 136 23.09 8.65 -8.24
CA VAL A 136 23.22 8.20 -9.63
C VAL A 136 22.26 8.98 -10.51
N LEU A 137 22.78 9.71 -11.50
CA LEU A 137 21.95 10.47 -12.44
C LEU A 137 20.94 9.56 -13.16
N ALA A 138 19.73 10.08 -13.38
CA ALA A 138 18.60 9.35 -13.96
C ALA A 138 18.95 8.66 -15.29
N GLU A 139 19.75 9.30 -16.14
CA GLU A 139 20.20 8.77 -17.44
C GLU A 139 21.10 7.53 -17.33
N ASN A 140 21.86 7.41 -16.23
CA ASN A 140 22.80 6.31 -15.99
C ASN A 140 22.14 5.15 -15.24
N TRP A 141 20.98 5.39 -14.62
CA TRP A 141 20.34 4.44 -13.72
C TRP A 141 19.98 3.09 -14.35
N PRO A 142 19.40 3.00 -15.56
CA PRO A 142 19.03 1.70 -16.13
C PRO A 142 20.23 0.74 -16.27
N ASP A 143 21.40 1.27 -16.67
CA ASP A 143 22.62 0.49 -16.80
C ASP A 143 23.24 0.20 -15.43
N THR A 144 23.27 1.18 -14.52
CA THR A 144 23.74 1.00 -13.14
C THR A 144 22.95 -0.08 -12.40
N PHE A 145 21.62 0.00 -12.41
CA PHE A 145 20.74 -0.96 -11.74
C PHE A 145 20.91 -2.37 -12.29
N LYS A 146 21.07 -2.49 -13.62
CA LYS A 146 21.39 -3.77 -14.26
C LYS A 146 22.70 -4.35 -13.73
N LYS A 147 23.78 -3.58 -13.68
CA LYS A 147 25.08 -4.04 -13.17
C LYS A 147 25.00 -4.51 -11.71
N ILE A 148 24.30 -3.75 -10.86
CA ILE A 148 24.13 -4.07 -9.44
C ILE A 148 23.35 -5.38 -9.26
N THR A 149 22.32 -5.60 -10.06
CA THR A 149 21.41 -6.75 -9.91
C THR A 149 21.83 -8.00 -10.70
N MET A 150 22.89 -7.93 -11.52
CA MET A 150 23.31 -9.07 -12.36
C MET A 150 23.63 -10.34 -11.58
N GLY A 151 24.14 -10.21 -10.35
CA GLY A 151 24.49 -11.34 -9.48
C GLY A 151 23.35 -11.90 -8.62
N ILE A 152 22.13 -11.36 -8.73
CA ILE A 152 21.00 -11.70 -7.86
C ILE A 152 19.67 -11.75 -8.62
N ASP A 153 18.74 -12.59 -8.15
CA ASP A 153 17.41 -12.73 -8.73
C ASP A 153 16.47 -11.62 -8.22
N ALA A 154 16.67 -10.38 -8.71
CA ALA A 154 15.86 -9.21 -8.35
C ALA A 154 14.67 -8.99 -9.32
N ASP A 155 13.57 -8.42 -8.83
CA ASP A 155 12.47 -7.94 -9.69
C ASP A 155 12.97 -6.81 -10.59
N LYS A 156 13.01 -7.08 -11.90
CA LYS A 156 13.49 -6.16 -12.94
C LYS A 156 12.72 -4.84 -12.99
N SER A 157 11.46 -4.85 -12.56
CA SER A 157 10.62 -3.66 -12.54
C SER A 157 10.98 -2.67 -11.42
N CYS A 158 11.91 -3.03 -10.54
CA CYS A 158 12.50 -2.14 -9.54
C CYS A 158 13.53 -1.17 -10.13
N GLY A 159 13.98 -1.38 -11.37
CA GLY A 159 14.89 -0.46 -12.06
C GLY A 159 14.21 0.79 -12.65
N ASN A 160 12.88 0.91 -12.57
CA ASN A 160 12.16 2.09 -13.05
C ASN A 160 12.42 3.30 -12.14
N LEU A 161 12.69 4.46 -12.71
CA LEU A 161 13.07 5.67 -11.95
C LEU A 161 11.95 6.16 -11.02
N SER A 162 10.69 6.06 -11.48
CA SER A 162 9.51 6.45 -10.69
C SER A 162 8.87 5.28 -9.95
N ARG A 163 9.65 4.22 -9.65
CA ARG A 163 9.16 3.05 -8.91
C ARG A 163 8.83 3.44 -7.48
N VAL A 164 7.63 3.09 -7.07
CA VAL A 164 7.14 3.27 -5.71
C VAL A 164 7.43 2.03 -4.88
N PHE A 165 8.01 2.23 -3.70
CA PHE A 165 8.25 1.18 -2.70
C PHE A 165 7.41 1.46 -1.47
N PHE A 166 6.95 0.40 -0.79
CA PHE A 166 6.28 0.57 0.50
C PHE A 166 7.32 0.69 1.62
N TYR A 167 7.03 1.56 2.59
CA TYR A 167 7.70 1.53 3.88
C TYR A 167 7.51 0.18 4.57
N PRO A 168 8.40 -0.17 5.52
CA PRO A 168 8.31 -1.43 6.25
C PRO A 168 6.94 -1.57 6.92
N SER A 169 6.29 -2.69 6.66
CA SER A 169 5.00 -3.02 7.28
C SER A 169 4.85 -4.53 7.35
N ILE A 170 3.98 -5.00 8.22
CA ILE A 170 3.66 -6.42 8.40
C ILE A 170 2.15 -6.62 8.46
N SER A 171 1.69 -7.72 7.86
CA SER A 171 0.28 -8.11 7.94
C SER A 171 -0.08 -8.51 9.37
N VAL A 172 -1.29 -8.16 9.82
CA VAL A 172 -1.86 -8.64 11.09
C VAL A 172 -1.92 -10.16 11.16
N ASP A 173 -2.03 -10.85 10.03
CA ASP A 173 -2.12 -12.30 9.94
C ASP A 173 -0.75 -12.96 9.64
N ALA A 174 0.36 -12.22 9.73
CA ALA A 174 1.68 -12.73 9.35
C ALA A 174 2.16 -13.93 10.19
N GLY A 175 1.73 -14.03 11.45
CA GLY A 175 2.10 -15.12 12.35
C GLY A 175 3.58 -15.18 12.74
N ILE A 176 4.37 -14.18 12.36
CA ILE A 176 5.80 -14.04 12.63
C ILE A 176 6.12 -12.56 12.89
N ALA A 177 7.19 -12.30 13.64
CA ALA A 177 7.68 -10.93 13.83
C ALA A 177 8.36 -10.41 12.56
N PRO A 178 8.29 -9.10 12.27
CA PRO A 178 8.99 -8.52 11.13
C PRO A 178 10.52 -8.67 11.27
N PHE A 179 11.19 -8.61 10.13
CA PHE A 179 12.65 -8.72 10.05
C PHE A 179 13.25 -7.37 9.68
N PHE A 180 14.29 -6.97 10.42
CA PHE A 180 15.16 -5.86 10.07
C PHE A 180 16.62 -6.24 10.36
N LYS A 181 17.54 -5.83 9.48
CA LYS A 181 18.99 -6.01 9.67
C LYS A 181 19.75 -4.86 9.05
N HIS A 182 20.74 -4.33 9.75
CA HIS A 182 21.65 -3.31 9.24
C HIS A 182 23.08 -3.88 9.18
N ASN A 183 23.69 -3.87 8.00
CA ASN A 183 25.10 -4.16 7.80
C ASN A 183 25.87 -2.84 7.67
N LYS A 184 26.78 -2.58 8.61
CA LYS A 184 27.67 -1.43 8.53
C LYS A 184 28.85 -1.77 7.63
N GLY A 185 29.03 -1.00 6.57
CA GLY A 185 30.11 -1.16 5.62
C GLY A 185 30.53 0.17 5.02
N ARG A 186 31.15 0.12 3.83
CA ARG A 186 31.41 1.31 3.02
C ARG A 186 30.28 1.55 2.03
N GLU A 187 30.09 2.79 1.62
CA GLU A 187 29.10 3.13 0.59
C GLU A 187 29.51 2.57 -0.78
N LEU A 188 28.53 2.25 -1.62
CA LEU A 188 28.74 1.74 -2.96
C LEU A 188 29.06 2.89 -3.92
N ASN A 189 30.22 2.84 -4.60
CA ASN A 189 30.61 3.83 -5.61
C ASN A 189 30.57 3.25 -7.04
N LYS A 190 30.94 4.06 -8.03
CA LYS A 190 30.89 3.68 -9.45
C LYS A 190 31.89 2.56 -9.79
N GLU A 191 33.11 2.63 -9.26
CA GLU A 191 34.15 1.63 -9.48
C GLU A 191 33.71 0.25 -8.96
N ASP A 192 33.01 0.23 -7.82
CA ASP A 192 32.45 -0.99 -7.23
C ASP A 192 31.39 -1.62 -8.13
N ILE A 193 30.51 -0.80 -8.71
CA ILE A 193 29.47 -1.24 -9.64
C ILE A 193 30.10 -1.89 -10.89
N ASP A 194 31.16 -1.29 -11.43
CA ASP A 194 31.90 -1.85 -12.56
C ASP A 194 32.68 -3.12 -12.17
N GLU A 195 33.14 -3.23 -10.91
CA GLU A 195 33.76 -4.45 -10.39
C GLU A 195 32.74 -5.59 -10.22
N LEU A 196 31.52 -5.30 -9.77
CA LEU A 196 30.43 -6.28 -9.67
C LEU A 196 30.12 -6.91 -11.03
N GLU A 197 30.01 -6.08 -12.08
CA GLU A 197 29.82 -6.56 -13.45
C GLU A 197 30.99 -7.46 -13.91
N ARG A 198 32.23 -7.02 -13.71
CA ARG A 198 33.42 -7.79 -14.09
C ARG A 198 33.51 -9.13 -13.36
N LYS A 199 33.24 -9.16 -12.05
CA LYS A 199 33.21 -10.39 -11.25
C LYS A 199 32.14 -11.34 -11.78
N PHE A 200 30.94 -10.83 -12.03
CA PHE A 200 29.87 -11.64 -12.60
C PHE A 200 30.24 -12.19 -13.98
N GLU A 201 30.71 -11.37 -14.91
CA GLU A 201 31.12 -11.85 -16.23
C GLU A 201 32.24 -12.89 -16.14
N SER A 202 33.22 -12.68 -15.25
CA SER A 202 34.31 -13.64 -15.04
C SER A 202 33.84 -15.00 -14.52
N SER A 203 32.71 -15.04 -13.81
CA SER A 203 32.11 -16.28 -13.28
C SER A 203 31.34 -17.09 -14.34
N LEU A 204 31.01 -16.49 -15.49
CA LEU A 204 30.23 -17.12 -16.56
C LEU A 204 31.13 -17.86 -17.57
N SER A 205 30.68 -19.02 -18.01
CA SER A 205 31.27 -19.76 -19.13
C SER A 205 31.11 -19.01 -20.47
N PRO A 206 31.94 -19.31 -21.50
CA PRO A 206 31.83 -18.68 -22.82
C PRO A 206 30.45 -18.81 -23.47
N GLU A 207 29.78 -19.95 -23.25
CA GLU A 207 28.46 -20.29 -23.80
C GLU A 207 27.34 -19.46 -23.12
N GLU A 208 27.41 -19.31 -21.79
CA GLU A 208 26.48 -18.48 -21.02
C GLU A 208 26.60 -16.99 -21.38
N ARG A 209 27.84 -16.51 -21.60
CA ARG A 209 28.08 -15.14 -22.07
C ARG A 209 27.42 -14.86 -23.43
N GLN A 210 27.42 -15.84 -24.34
CA GLN A 210 26.82 -15.70 -25.67
C GLN A 210 25.28 -15.74 -25.62
N GLN A 211 24.70 -16.59 -24.77
CA GLN A 211 23.24 -16.62 -24.54
C GLN A 211 22.72 -15.32 -23.90
N ILE A 212 23.44 -14.75 -22.94
CA ILE A 212 23.03 -13.49 -22.30
C ILE A 212 23.08 -12.32 -23.31
N LYS A 213 24.17 -12.21 -24.10
CA LYS A 213 24.29 -11.15 -25.12
C LYS A 213 23.19 -11.21 -26.19
N SER A 214 22.86 -12.40 -26.68
CA SER A 214 21.80 -12.57 -27.69
C SER A 214 20.40 -12.25 -27.14
N ARG A 215 20.12 -12.64 -25.89
CA ARG A 215 18.86 -12.31 -25.22
C ARG A 215 18.70 -10.81 -24.98
N LEU A 216 19.76 -10.12 -24.58
CA LEU A 216 19.76 -8.67 -24.36
C LEU A 216 19.50 -7.88 -25.65
N ALA A 217 20.11 -8.27 -26.79
CA ALA A 217 19.86 -7.63 -28.09
C ALA A 217 18.40 -7.72 -28.54
N SER A 218 17.72 -8.84 -28.24
CA SER A 218 16.31 -9.06 -28.63
C SER A 218 15.31 -8.18 -27.85
N ILE A 219 15.67 -7.76 -26.63
CA ILE A 219 14.81 -6.92 -25.77
C ILE A 219 14.84 -5.46 -26.22
N ALA A 220 16.02 -4.94 -26.60
CA ALA A 220 16.18 -3.58 -27.13
C ALA A 220 15.33 -3.33 -28.39
N LEU A 221 15.17 -4.33 -29.26
CA LEU A 221 14.36 -4.26 -30.49
C LEU A 221 12.83 -4.17 -30.23
N LYS A 222 12.32 -4.68 -29.09
CA LYS A 222 10.88 -4.64 -28.77
C LYS A 222 10.39 -3.28 -28.27
N ASN A 223 11.26 -2.47 -27.68
CA ASN A 223 10.89 -1.17 -27.11
C ASN A 223 10.68 -0.07 -28.16
N ASN A 224 11.08 -0.28 -29.42
CA ASN A 224 10.93 0.70 -30.51
C ASN A 224 9.51 0.76 -31.17
N ARG A 225 8.49 0.06 -30.67
CA ARG A 225 7.13 0.01 -31.31
C ARG A 225 5.97 0.62 -30.50
N ARG A 226 6.18 1.67 -29.69
CA ARG A 226 5.07 2.44 -29.08
C ARG A 226 5.31 3.95 -29.00
N HIS A 227 5.35 4.60 -30.16
CA HIS A 227 5.03 6.03 -30.27
C HIS A 227 3.77 6.18 -31.13
N PHE A 228 2.70 6.73 -30.53
CA PHE A 228 1.50 7.19 -31.24
C PHE A 228 1.54 8.70 -31.17
N SER A 229 1.72 9.35 -32.32
CA SER A 229 1.62 10.79 -32.52
C SER A 229 0.14 11.17 -32.62
N GLY A 230 -0.30 12.18 -31.87
CA GLY A 230 -1.69 12.62 -31.82
C GLY A 230 -2.20 13.21 -33.14
N ASP A 231 -3.42 12.83 -33.51
CA ASP A 231 -4.41 13.64 -34.25
C ASP A 231 -5.74 12.86 -34.29
N SER A 232 -6.87 13.51 -33.99
CA SER A 232 -8.22 12.94 -34.17
C SER A 232 -9.19 13.98 -34.76
N SER A 233 -10.00 13.57 -35.74
CA SER A 233 -10.82 14.43 -36.61
C SER A 233 -12.29 14.60 -36.16
N GLU A 234 -12.81 15.82 -36.29
CA GLU A 234 -14.08 16.42 -35.83
C GLU A 234 -15.46 15.80 -36.21
N ASN A 235 -15.57 14.66 -36.90
CA ASN A 235 -16.85 14.28 -37.57
C ASN A 235 -17.90 13.52 -36.73
N GLU A 236 -17.67 13.20 -35.45
CA GLU A 236 -18.58 12.32 -34.68
C GLU A 236 -19.58 13.01 -33.73
N LEU A 237 -19.66 14.34 -33.69
CA LEU A 237 -20.40 15.08 -32.65
C LEU A 237 -21.87 15.48 -32.97
N ARG A 238 -22.56 14.87 -33.96
CA ARG A 238 -23.95 15.28 -34.33
C ARG A 238 -24.97 14.12 -34.37
N LYS A 239 -25.64 13.82 -33.25
CA LYS A 239 -27.01 13.22 -33.12
C LYS A 239 -27.44 13.23 -31.63
N TYR A 240 -28.68 12.86 -31.31
CA TYR A 240 -29.26 12.59 -29.98
C TYR A 240 -30.18 13.66 -29.33
N LYS A 241 -31.51 13.44 -29.53
CA LYS A 241 -32.66 13.94 -28.75
C LYS A 241 -33.64 12.75 -28.51
N GLY A 242 -34.08 12.53 -27.26
CA GLY A 242 -35.11 11.56 -26.82
C GLY A 242 -34.65 10.10 -26.61
N ILE A 243 -34.19 9.75 -25.41
CA ILE A 243 -33.68 8.40 -25.06
C ILE A 243 -34.66 7.69 -24.11
N ASP A 244 -35.19 6.53 -24.53
CA ASP A 244 -36.17 5.73 -23.77
C ASP A 244 -35.48 4.84 -22.72
N TYR A 245 -35.59 5.20 -21.44
CA TYR A 245 -35.00 4.46 -20.31
C TYR A 245 -35.99 3.52 -19.59
N THR A 246 -37.15 3.23 -20.20
CA THR A 246 -38.07 2.22 -19.66
C THR A 246 -37.45 0.83 -19.71
N TYR A 247 -37.86 -0.07 -18.80
CA TYR A 247 -37.31 -1.43 -18.75
C TYR A 247 -37.46 -2.18 -20.08
N GLU A 248 -38.62 -2.09 -20.72
CA GLU A 248 -38.86 -2.74 -22.02
C GLU A 248 -38.09 -2.05 -23.16
N GLY A 249 -37.92 -0.72 -23.11
CA GLY A 249 -37.08 0.01 -24.05
C GLY A 249 -35.61 -0.41 -24.00
N MET A 250 -35.05 -0.53 -22.79
CA MET A 250 -33.68 -0.99 -22.57
C MET A 250 -33.50 -2.47 -22.92
N LYS A 251 -34.46 -3.33 -22.55
CA LYS A 251 -34.45 -4.76 -22.88
C LYS A 251 -34.43 -5.00 -24.38
N LYS A 252 -35.20 -4.21 -25.15
CA LYS A 252 -35.18 -4.26 -26.62
C LYS A 252 -33.82 -3.81 -27.19
N ARG A 253 -33.18 -2.76 -26.65
CA ARG A 253 -31.86 -2.30 -27.11
C ARG A 253 -30.71 -3.28 -26.83
N HIS A 254 -30.85 -4.09 -25.78
CA HIS A 254 -29.82 -5.01 -25.30
C HIS A 254 -30.20 -6.48 -25.40
N GLU A 255 -31.21 -6.82 -26.21
CA GLU A 255 -31.72 -8.19 -26.39
C GLU A 255 -30.61 -9.19 -26.72
N LYS A 256 -29.67 -8.80 -27.61
CA LYS A 256 -28.51 -9.64 -27.95
C LYS A 256 -27.63 -9.95 -26.74
N ASN A 257 -27.35 -8.95 -25.90
CA ASN A 257 -26.52 -9.12 -24.70
C ASN A 257 -27.23 -9.99 -23.66
N ILE A 258 -28.55 -9.85 -23.53
CA ILE A 258 -29.37 -10.68 -22.63
C ILE A 258 -29.36 -12.15 -23.08
N ASN A 259 -29.42 -12.42 -24.39
CA ASN A 259 -29.37 -13.78 -24.90
C ASN A 259 -28.01 -14.46 -24.65
N GLU A 260 -26.91 -13.70 -24.67
CA GLU A 260 -25.58 -14.19 -24.25
C GLU A 260 -25.49 -14.46 -22.74
N LEU A 261 -26.18 -13.65 -21.92
CA LEU A 261 -26.27 -13.85 -20.47
C LEU A 261 -26.98 -15.17 -20.11
N LYS A 262 -28.08 -15.48 -20.80
CA LYS A 262 -28.84 -16.74 -20.62
C LYS A 262 -28.01 -17.99 -20.90
N SER A 263 -27.10 -17.93 -21.87
CA SER A 263 -26.36 -19.10 -22.36
C SER A 263 -25.03 -19.38 -21.65
N SER A 264 -24.41 -18.38 -21.02
CA SER A 264 -23.03 -18.50 -20.50
C SER A 264 -22.78 -17.97 -19.09
N ASP A 265 -23.80 -17.47 -18.39
CA ASP A 265 -23.69 -16.83 -17.06
C ASP A 265 -22.64 -15.70 -16.99
N GLY A 266 -22.33 -15.08 -18.14
CA GLY A 266 -21.29 -14.06 -18.28
C GLY A 266 -21.72 -12.68 -17.77
N ARG A 267 -22.12 -12.56 -16.48
CA ARG A 267 -22.62 -11.31 -15.86
C ARG A 267 -21.65 -10.14 -16.02
N HIS A 268 -20.35 -10.40 -15.88
CA HIS A 268 -19.30 -9.39 -16.06
C HIS A 268 -19.24 -8.86 -17.48
N ASN A 269 -19.24 -9.77 -18.45
CA ASN A 269 -19.25 -9.42 -19.86
C ASN A 269 -20.56 -8.74 -20.27
N PHE A 270 -21.69 -9.17 -19.72
CA PHE A 270 -22.99 -8.53 -19.94
C PHE A 270 -23.01 -7.09 -19.45
N ALA A 271 -22.57 -6.84 -18.21
CA ALA A 271 -22.47 -5.49 -17.64
C ALA A 271 -21.52 -4.61 -18.46
N LEU A 272 -20.30 -5.10 -18.74
CA LEU A 272 -19.32 -4.37 -19.54
C LEU A 272 -19.84 -3.99 -20.94
N LYS A 273 -20.44 -4.92 -21.67
CA LYS A 273 -20.94 -4.67 -23.04
C LYS A 273 -22.14 -3.72 -23.03
N THR A 274 -23.03 -3.86 -22.06
CA THR A 274 -24.25 -3.02 -21.95
C THR A 274 -23.89 -1.58 -21.59
N ILE A 275 -22.98 -1.40 -20.63
CA ILE A 275 -22.46 -0.08 -20.22
C ILE A 275 -21.67 0.58 -21.36
N ALA A 276 -20.75 -0.16 -21.99
CA ALA A 276 -19.96 0.34 -23.12
C ALA A 276 -20.84 0.86 -24.25
N LYS A 277 -21.89 0.11 -24.59
CA LYS A 277 -22.80 0.46 -25.68
C LYS A 277 -23.64 1.69 -25.34
N GLU A 278 -24.16 1.81 -24.13
CA GLU A 278 -24.98 2.98 -23.74
C GLU A 278 -24.15 4.25 -23.63
N ILE A 279 -22.97 4.18 -23.03
CA ILE A 279 -22.09 5.35 -22.85
C ILE A 279 -21.46 5.78 -24.19
N SER A 280 -20.95 4.84 -25.01
CA SER A 280 -20.43 5.22 -26.34
C SER A 280 -21.50 5.82 -27.26
N THR A 281 -22.77 5.41 -27.10
CA THR A 281 -23.87 5.88 -27.94
C THR A 281 -24.44 7.21 -27.46
N PHE A 282 -24.60 7.43 -26.15
CA PHE A 282 -25.33 8.59 -25.61
C PHE A 282 -24.46 9.55 -24.77
N LYS A 283 -23.23 9.15 -24.45
CA LYS A 283 -22.20 9.95 -23.76
C LYS A 283 -22.73 10.61 -22.48
N ASP A 284 -22.67 11.93 -22.43
CA ASP A 284 -23.13 12.79 -21.33
C ASP A 284 -24.64 12.67 -21.05
N LYS A 285 -25.41 12.10 -21.98
CA LYS A 285 -26.86 11.92 -21.85
C LYS A 285 -27.27 10.54 -21.34
N THR A 286 -26.33 9.69 -20.96
CA THR A 286 -26.64 8.36 -20.42
C THR A 286 -27.27 8.47 -19.02
N ASP A 287 -28.49 7.97 -18.84
CA ASP A 287 -29.10 7.81 -17.51
C ASP A 287 -28.49 6.61 -16.80
N ILE A 288 -27.49 6.93 -15.99
CA ILE A 288 -26.64 5.96 -15.31
C ILE A 288 -27.42 5.19 -14.24
N PHE A 289 -28.35 5.83 -13.54
CA PHE A 289 -29.15 5.16 -12.51
C PHE A 289 -30.07 4.10 -13.13
N CYS A 290 -30.80 4.45 -14.20
CA CYS A 290 -31.65 3.51 -14.93
C CYS A 290 -30.85 2.39 -15.59
N LEU A 291 -29.66 2.68 -16.10
CA LEU A 291 -28.75 1.69 -16.67
C LEU A 291 -28.29 0.65 -15.63
N VAL A 292 -27.91 1.08 -14.43
CA VAL A 292 -27.49 0.17 -13.35
C VAL A 292 -28.66 -0.70 -12.87
N LEU A 293 -29.84 -0.10 -12.71
CA LEU A 293 -31.08 -0.82 -12.36
C LEU A 293 -31.46 -1.86 -13.41
N PHE A 294 -31.34 -1.52 -14.70
CA PHE A 294 -31.60 -2.44 -15.79
C PHE A 294 -30.67 -3.66 -15.75
N ILE A 295 -29.37 -3.45 -15.51
CA ILE A 295 -28.39 -4.54 -15.46
C ILE A 295 -28.68 -5.48 -14.29
N HIS A 296 -29.02 -4.93 -13.11
CA HIS A 296 -29.41 -5.75 -11.96
C HIS A 296 -30.68 -6.56 -12.23
N ARG A 297 -31.73 -5.93 -12.75
CA ARG A 297 -33.00 -6.60 -13.03
C ARG A 297 -32.86 -7.65 -14.13
N ALA A 298 -32.12 -7.37 -15.20
CA ALA A 298 -31.86 -8.33 -16.28
C ALA A 298 -31.01 -9.51 -15.79
N ALA A 299 -30.05 -9.28 -14.89
CA ALA A 299 -29.28 -10.35 -14.25
C ALA A 299 -30.17 -11.22 -13.35
N TYR A 300 -31.10 -10.62 -12.61
CA TYR A 300 -32.08 -11.35 -11.81
C TYR A 300 -33.05 -12.20 -12.67
N GLU A 301 -33.60 -11.62 -13.74
CA GLU A 301 -34.64 -12.27 -14.55
C GLU A 301 -34.10 -13.32 -15.54
N PHE A 302 -32.90 -13.11 -16.08
CA PHE A 302 -32.42 -13.88 -17.24
C PHE A 302 -31.09 -14.61 -17.05
N SER A 303 -30.40 -14.45 -15.93
CA SER A 303 -29.17 -15.23 -15.70
C SER A 303 -29.49 -16.71 -15.43
N SER A 304 -28.57 -17.59 -15.80
CA SER A 304 -28.75 -19.03 -15.66
C SER A 304 -28.55 -19.55 -14.24
N LYS A 305 -28.02 -18.73 -13.31
CA LYS A 305 -27.94 -19.05 -11.87
C LYS A 305 -28.67 -18.01 -11.04
N SER A 306 -29.20 -18.39 -9.88
CA SER A 306 -29.83 -17.43 -8.97
C SER A 306 -28.88 -16.28 -8.60
N ILE A 307 -29.40 -15.07 -8.47
CA ILE A 307 -28.59 -13.92 -8.04
C ILE A 307 -28.09 -14.09 -6.59
N ASN A 308 -28.82 -14.85 -5.79
CA ASN A 308 -28.49 -15.18 -4.39
C ASN A 308 -27.49 -16.34 -4.26
N SER A 309 -26.95 -16.88 -5.36
CA SER A 309 -25.94 -17.93 -5.28
C SER A 309 -24.54 -17.34 -5.09
N GLY A 310 -23.86 -17.72 -4.00
CA GLY A 310 -22.52 -17.23 -3.69
C GLY A 310 -22.48 -15.74 -3.40
N ASN A 311 -21.36 -15.08 -3.69
CA ASN A 311 -21.17 -13.65 -3.42
C ASN A 311 -21.74 -12.75 -4.53
N THR A 312 -22.55 -13.30 -5.45
CA THR A 312 -22.87 -12.60 -6.70
C THR A 312 -23.65 -11.30 -6.49
N ASN A 313 -24.54 -11.21 -5.50
CA ASN A 313 -25.21 -9.95 -5.15
C ASN A 313 -24.24 -8.86 -4.66
N GLN A 314 -23.14 -9.25 -4.03
CA GLN A 314 -22.11 -8.32 -3.53
C GLN A 314 -21.13 -7.95 -4.65
N GLU A 315 -20.88 -8.87 -5.58
CA GLU A 315 -19.95 -8.67 -6.70
C GLU A 315 -20.56 -7.85 -7.84
N ILE A 316 -21.88 -7.95 -8.10
CA ILE A 316 -22.52 -7.22 -9.22
C ILE A 316 -22.33 -5.69 -9.10
N PRO A 317 -22.53 -5.04 -7.95
CA PRO A 317 -22.24 -3.62 -7.77
C PRO A 317 -20.77 -3.28 -8.10
N GLU A 318 -19.82 -4.05 -7.60
CA GLU A 318 -18.38 -3.82 -7.88
C GLU A 318 -18.05 -4.02 -9.36
N MET A 319 -18.68 -5.00 -10.02
CA MET A 319 -18.52 -5.27 -11.44
C MET A 319 -19.10 -4.15 -12.31
N ILE A 320 -20.26 -3.61 -11.92
CA ILE A 320 -20.89 -2.48 -12.58
C ILE A 320 -20.08 -1.20 -12.34
N CYS A 321 -19.62 -0.92 -11.11
CA CYS A 321 -18.70 0.17 -10.81
C CYS A 321 -17.43 0.06 -11.65
N SER A 322 -16.80 -1.11 -11.70
CA SER A 322 -15.60 -1.35 -12.51
C SER A 322 -15.85 -1.12 -14.00
N ALA A 323 -16.99 -1.60 -14.52
CA ALA A 323 -17.39 -1.38 -15.90
C ALA A 323 -17.72 0.08 -16.20
N MET A 324 -18.33 0.81 -15.27
CA MET A 324 -18.65 2.23 -15.39
C MET A 324 -17.41 3.11 -15.30
N LEU A 325 -16.49 2.81 -14.37
CA LEU A 325 -15.22 3.52 -14.23
C LEU A 325 -14.36 3.44 -15.48
N LYS A 326 -14.51 2.38 -16.27
CA LYS A 326 -13.87 2.25 -17.57
C LYS A 326 -14.32 3.32 -18.58
N TYR A 327 -15.55 3.81 -18.46
CA TYR A 327 -16.15 4.81 -19.36
C TYR A 327 -16.49 6.13 -18.65
N ALA A 328 -16.07 6.31 -17.39
CA ALA A 328 -16.23 7.54 -16.61
C ALA A 328 -15.75 8.82 -17.32
N PRO A 329 -14.70 8.81 -18.16
CA PRO A 329 -14.31 9.99 -18.93
C PRO A 329 -15.38 10.50 -19.91
N GLU A 330 -16.35 9.67 -20.29
CA GLU A 330 -17.39 9.97 -21.29
C GLU A 330 -18.71 10.46 -20.67
N THR A 331 -18.87 10.36 -19.34
CA THR A 331 -20.12 10.68 -18.62
C THR A 331 -20.01 11.83 -17.62
N GLU A 332 -18.83 12.47 -17.52
CA GLU A 332 -18.50 13.57 -16.58
C GLU A 332 -18.79 13.27 -15.09
N LEU A 333 -19.03 12.00 -14.74
CA LEU A 333 -19.24 11.57 -13.36
C LEU A 333 -17.93 11.05 -12.76
N ASP A 334 -17.59 11.56 -11.57
CA ASP A 334 -16.42 11.10 -10.83
C ASP A 334 -16.66 9.74 -10.15
N ARG A 335 -15.59 9.10 -9.67
CA ARG A 335 -15.66 7.76 -9.05
C ARG A 335 -16.57 7.71 -7.83
N ARG A 336 -16.65 8.80 -7.07
CA ARG A 336 -17.51 8.89 -5.88
C ARG A 336 -18.96 8.94 -6.32
N GLN A 337 -19.29 9.76 -7.31
CA GLN A 337 -20.63 9.86 -7.90
C GLN A 337 -21.06 8.54 -8.55
N ILE A 338 -20.15 7.84 -9.24
CA ILE A 338 -20.43 6.51 -9.81
C ILE A 338 -20.70 5.49 -8.71
N ASN A 339 -19.88 5.44 -7.66
CA ASN A 339 -20.10 4.53 -6.53
C ASN A 339 -21.41 4.84 -5.81
N GLU A 340 -21.69 6.13 -5.55
CA GLU A 340 -22.93 6.58 -4.92
C GLU A 340 -24.15 6.17 -5.76
N VAL A 341 -24.12 6.40 -7.08
CA VAL A 341 -25.23 6.03 -7.96
C VAL A 341 -25.40 4.51 -8.09
N VAL A 342 -24.30 3.76 -8.15
CA VAL A 342 -24.35 2.29 -8.22
C VAL A 342 -24.84 1.69 -6.90
N GLU A 343 -24.40 2.20 -5.76
CA GLU A 343 -24.90 1.77 -4.44
C GLU A 343 -26.37 2.13 -4.24
N MET A 344 -26.78 3.33 -4.64
CA MET A 344 -28.18 3.74 -4.58
C MET A 344 -29.07 2.87 -5.48
N ALA A 345 -28.63 2.60 -6.72
CA ALA A 345 -29.36 1.75 -7.65
C ALA A 345 -29.38 0.28 -7.19
N ALA A 346 -28.30 -0.21 -6.56
CA ALA A 346 -28.24 -1.55 -5.97
C ALA A 346 -29.21 -1.69 -4.79
N ARG A 347 -29.28 -0.71 -3.88
CA ARG A 347 -30.26 -0.69 -2.78
C ARG A 347 -31.71 -0.66 -3.31
N SER A 348 -31.96 0.12 -4.35
CA SER A 348 -33.28 0.14 -5.02
C SER A 348 -33.59 -1.18 -5.73
N ALA A 349 -32.58 -1.83 -6.31
CA ALA A 349 -32.72 -3.15 -6.92
C ALA A 349 -33.02 -4.25 -5.88
N ASP A 350 -32.36 -4.23 -4.72
CA ASP A 350 -32.63 -5.16 -3.61
C ASP A 350 -34.07 -5.02 -3.08
N ASN A 351 -34.55 -3.77 -2.98
CA ASN A 351 -35.95 -3.50 -2.65
C ASN A 351 -36.89 -4.02 -3.76
N GLY A 352 -36.53 -3.86 -5.03
CA GLY A 352 -37.29 -4.38 -6.16
C GLY A 352 -37.31 -5.91 -6.26
N ILE A 353 -36.23 -6.59 -5.87
CA ILE A 353 -36.17 -8.07 -5.79
C ILE A 353 -37.09 -8.59 -4.68
N SER A 354 -37.09 -7.92 -3.52
CA SER A 354 -37.86 -8.35 -2.33
C SER A 354 -39.36 -8.01 -2.45
N THR A 355 -39.71 -6.86 -3.02
CA THR A 355 -41.10 -6.40 -3.14
C THR A 355 -41.73 -6.67 -4.51
N ARG A 356 -40.92 -7.09 -5.50
CA ARG A 356 -41.27 -7.19 -6.93
C ARG A 356 -41.69 -5.88 -7.59
N ASN A 357 -41.48 -4.74 -6.95
CA ASN A 357 -41.80 -3.43 -7.49
C ASN A 357 -40.53 -2.68 -7.90
N TRP A 358 -40.38 -2.39 -9.19
CA TRP A 358 -39.19 -1.74 -9.76
C TRP A 358 -39.56 -0.40 -10.38
N GLU A 359 -38.97 0.69 -9.90
CA GLU A 359 -39.25 2.05 -10.39
C GLU A 359 -38.14 2.50 -11.35
N PHE A 360 -38.50 2.68 -12.63
CA PHE A 360 -37.65 3.26 -13.67
C PHE A 360 -38.18 4.65 -14.04
N GLN A 361 -37.31 5.59 -14.42
CA GLN A 361 -37.75 6.92 -14.86
C GLN A 361 -38.39 6.87 -16.26
N GLU A 362 -39.42 7.68 -16.49
CA GLU A 362 -39.96 7.95 -17.83
C GLU A 362 -39.27 9.17 -18.47
N ASP A 363 -39.09 9.11 -19.80
CA ASP A 363 -38.50 10.10 -20.72
C ASP A 363 -38.04 11.43 -20.08
N SER A 364 -36.74 11.56 -19.81
CA SER A 364 -36.17 12.78 -19.23
C SER A 364 -35.93 13.84 -20.31
N LYS A 365 -36.49 15.05 -20.09
CA LYS A 365 -36.29 16.20 -20.99
C LYS A 365 -35.13 17.11 -20.58
N ASP A 366 -34.68 17.10 -19.31
CA ASP A 366 -33.57 17.95 -18.82
C ASP A 366 -32.99 17.38 -17.50
N ALA A 367 -31.69 17.08 -17.43
CA ALA A 367 -31.00 16.72 -16.18
C ALA A 367 -29.77 17.64 -15.99
N LYS A 368 -29.63 18.26 -14.81
CA LYS A 368 -28.48 19.11 -14.41
C LYS A 368 -27.66 18.44 -13.31
N ALA A 369 -26.34 18.62 -13.36
CA ALA A 369 -25.33 18.04 -12.48
C ALA A 369 -25.09 18.84 -11.17
N GLY A 370 -24.79 18.13 -10.07
CA GLY A 370 -23.92 18.59 -8.98
C GLY A 370 -24.50 18.72 -7.55
N GLY A 371 -23.86 18.06 -6.57
CA GLY A 371 -23.82 18.48 -5.15
C GLY A 371 -23.58 17.38 -4.11
N PHE A 372 -22.42 17.36 -3.44
CA PHE A 372 -22.28 16.69 -2.12
C PHE A 372 -21.24 17.38 -1.18
N ASP A 373 -21.57 17.36 0.11
CA ASP A 373 -21.11 18.23 1.21
C ASP A 373 -19.67 17.95 1.74
N LYS A 374 -19.00 19.00 2.25
CA LYS A 374 -17.56 19.12 2.60
C LYS A 374 -17.21 18.85 4.08
N SER A 375 -18.11 18.24 4.86
CA SER A 375 -17.96 18.13 6.32
C SER A 375 -17.20 16.89 6.86
N LEU A 376 -16.43 16.17 6.03
CA LEU A 376 -15.76 14.90 6.42
C LEU A 376 -14.21 14.91 6.46
N LEU A 377 -13.58 16.08 6.53
CA LEU A 377 -12.13 16.21 6.73
C LEU A 377 -11.78 16.48 8.20
N ILE A 378 -11.31 15.49 8.99
CA ILE A 378 -10.59 15.73 10.27
C ILE A 378 -9.46 14.70 10.56
N ASN A 379 -8.22 15.22 10.59
CA ASN A 379 -7.00 14.93 11.38
C ASN A 379 -6.21 13.60 11.30
N HIS A 380 -5.01 13.68 10.71
CA HIS A 380 -3.80 12.96 11.15
C HIS A 380 -2.72 13.99 11.53
N GLY A 381 -2.41 14.04 12.83
CA GLY A 381 -1.46 14.97 13.46
C GLY A 381 -1.84 15.16 14.94
N ASN A 382 -0.92 14.83 15.86
CA ASN A 382 -1.06 14.78 17.34
C ASN A 382 -1.75 13.55 17.98
N ASN A 383 -1.26 12.33 17.75
CA ASN A 383 -1.58 11.19 18.62
C ASN A 383 -0.43 10.92 19.60
N GLY A 384 -0.56 11.42 20.85
CA GLY A 384 0.46 11.32 21.90
C GLY A 384 0.76 9.91 22.41
N TYR A 385 1.60 9.17 21.67
CA TYR A 385 2.09 7.82 21.98
C TYR A 385 3.62 7.73 22.07
N SER A 386 4.29 8.79 22.53
CA SER A 386 5.69 8.71 22.98
C SER A 386 5.82 7.84 24.24
N TYR A 387 7.02 7.32 24.53
CA TYR A 387 7.28 6.57 25.77
C TYR A 387 6.87 7.39 27.01
N ASN A 388 7.22 8.68 27.05
CA ASN A 388 6.94 9.54 28.19
C ASN A 388 5.44 9.79 28.36
N GLU A 389 4.71 9.91 27.26
CA GLU A 389 3.27 10.12 27.27
C GLU A 389 2.52 8.89 27.77
N ILE A 390 2.86 7.70 27.25
CA ILE A 390 2.27 6.43 27.72
C ILE A 390 2.64 6.19 29.19
N ARG A 391 3.91 6.41 29.56
CA ARG A 391 4.40 6.31 30.94
C ARG A 391 3.65 7.26 31.87
N GLY A 392 3.51 8.52 31.47
CA GLY A 392 2.84 9.57 32.25
C GLY A 392 1.39 9.19 32.56
N ARG A 393 0.66 8.69 31.56
CA ARG A 393 -0.71 8.22 31.75
C ARG A 393 -0.79 6.98 32.63
N ASN A 394 0.22 6.11 32.60
CA ASN A 394 0.14 4.77 33.18
C ASN A 394 1.03 4.51 34.40
N LEU A 395 1.51 5.57 35.06
CA LEU A 395 2.41 5.49 36.21
C LEU A 395 1.87 4.60 37.35
N ASN A 396 0.56 4.64 37.62
CA ASN A 396 -0.05 3.83 38.67
C ASN A 396 -0.06 2.33 38.34
N LEU A 397 -0.29 1.97 37.07
CA LEU A 397 -0.23 0.58 36.61
C LEU A 397 1.19 0.04 36.67
N MET A 398 2.20 0.87 36.34
CA MET A 398 3.61 0.51 36.50
C MET A 398 3.98 0.25 37.97
N ARG A 399 3.47 1.06 38.91
CA ARG A 399 3.64 0.80 40.35
C ARG A 399 2.98 -0.52 40.75
N GLY A 400 1.81 -0.82 40.17
CA GLY A 400 1.15 -2.12 40.30
C GLY A 400 2.07 -3.28 39.90
N LEU A 401 2.66 -3.21 38.69
CA LEU A 401 3.62 -4.22 38.22
C LEU A 401 4.81 -4.40 39.16
N ILE A 402 5.38 -3.30 39.69
CA ILE A 402 6.51 -3.38 40.64
C ILE A 402 6.10 -4.09 41.93
N ASN A 403 4.86 -3.87 42.40
CA ASN A 403 4.37 -4.43 43.65
C ASN A 403 3.92 -5.90 43.53
N SER A 404 3.26 -6.26 42.42
CA SER A 404 2.66 -7.60 42.24
C SER A 404 3.53 -8.54 41.41
N GLY A 405 4.37 -8.01 40.53
CA GLY A 405 5.06 -8.78 39.50
C GLY A 405 4.13 -9.39 38.43
N ASN A 406 2.83 -9.08 38.46
CA ASN A 406 1.83 -9.68 37.58
C ASN A 406 1.81 -8.97 36.21
N VAL A 407 2.60 -9.47 35.26
CA VAL A 407 2.68 -8.90 33.90
C VAL A 407 1.38 -9.06 33.11
N ASN A 408 0.63 -10.15 33.33
CA ASN A 408 -0.60 -10.41 32.57
C ASN A 408 -1.68 -9.38 32.90
N GLU A 409 -1.89 -9.12 34.18
CA GLU A 409 -2.80 -8.07 34.67
C GLU A 409 -2.34 -6.69 34.21
N PHE A 410 -1.04 -6.39 34.36
CA PHE A 410 -0.47 -5.12 33.88
C PHE A 410 -0.69 -4.91 32.37
N ALA A 411 -0.49 -5.94 31.55
CA ALA A 411 -0.70 -5.86 30.10
C ALA A 411 -2.17 -5.60 29.77
N VAL A 412 -3.09 -6.35 30.39
CA VAL A 412 -4.54 -6.19 30.20
C VAL A 412 -4.97 -4.75 30.55
N ASP A 413 -4.56 -4.25 31.71
CA ASP A 413 -4.94 -2.92 32.19
C ASP A 413 -4.43 -1.80 31.29
N ILE A 414 -3.19 -1.93 30.77
CA ILE A 414 -2.59 -0.96 29.86
C ILE A 414 -3.35 -0.91 28.53
N PHE A 415 -3.62 -2.08 27.92
CA PHE A 415 -4.35 -2.15 26.65
C PHE A 415 -5.78 -1.64 26.81
N ASN A 416 -6.51 -2.08 27.84
CA ASN A 416 -7.88 -1.61 28.11
C ASN A 416 -7.92 -0.09 28.25
N LYS A 417 -7.04 0.48 29.09
CA LYS A 417 -7.05 1.92 29.34
C LYS A 417 -6.67 2.77 28.12
N GLU A 418 -5.69 2.35 27.33
CA GLU A 418 -5.27 3.11 26.15
C GLU A 418 -6.27 2.97 24.98
N ILE A 419 -6.96 1.83 24.87
CA ILE A 419 -8.07 1.62 23.91
C ILE A 419 -9.31 2.41 24.34
N GLU A 420 -9.70 2.37 25.62
CA GLU A 420 -10.81 3.18 26.15
C GLU A 420 -10.59 4.68 25.90
N ARG A 421 -9.33 5.14 26.03
CA ARG A 421 -8.96 6.53 25.78
C ARG A 421 -9.06 6.92 24.30
N SER A 422 -8.51 6.11 23.41
CA SER A 422 -8.23 6.53 22.02
C SER A 422 -9.12 5.85 20.99
N GLY A 423 -9.91 4.85 21.39
CA GLY A 423 -10.73 4.01 20.50
C GLY A 423 -9.89 3.42 19.36
N GLU A 424 -10.43 3.50 18.15
CA GLU A 424 -9.77 3.04 16.91
C GLU A 424 -8.46 3.80 16.58
N LYS A 425 -8.17 4.92 17.26
CA LYS A 425 -6.95 5.71 17.05
C LYS A 425 -5.79 5.30 17.98
N ALA A 426 -5.95 4.25 18.77
CA ALA A 426 -4.90 3.76 19.66
C ALA A 426 -3.70 3.19 18.87
N ASP A 427 -2.48 3.62 19.20
CA ASP A 427 -1.27 3.02 18.64
C ASP A 427 -0.92 1.72 19.38
N LEU A 428 -1.50 0.62 18.91
CA LEU A 428 -1.33 -0.70 19.51
C LEU A 428 0.12 -1.17 19.50
N ASN A 429 0.93 -0.75 18.52
CA ASN A 429 2.34 -1.10 18.42
C ASN A 429 3.15 -0.43 19.54
N ALA A 430 2.98 0.88 19.72
CA ALA A 430 3.64 1.61 20.80
C ALA A 430 3.23 1.07 22.17
N ILE A 431 1.95 0.71 22.34
CA ILE A 431 1.43 0.11 23.59
C ILE A 431 2.08 -1.25 23.86
N GLY A 432 2.14 -2.15 22.88
CA GLY A 432 2.76 -3.47 23.06
C GLY A 432 4.25 -3.39 23.38
N GLN A 433 4.99 -2.50 22.70
CA GLN A 433 6.40 -2.24 23.01
C GLN A 433 6.57 -1.70 24.44
N PHE A 434 5.70 -0.78 24.87
CA PHE A 434 5.72 -0.22 26.22
C PHE A 434 5.52 -1.31 27.29
N VAL A 435 4.57 -2.22 27.09
CA VAL A 435 4.30 -3.33 28.02
C VAL A 435 5.53 -4.23 28.20
N VAL A 436 6.10 -4.73 27.09
CA VAL A 436 7.25 -5.65 27.16
C VAL A 436 8.51 -4.93 27.66
N PHE A 437 8.70 -3.65 27.30
CA PHE A 437 9.80 -2.85 27.83
C PHE A 437 9.71 -2.64 29.34
N CYS A 438 8.51 -2.33 29.87
CA CYS A 438 8.31 -2.21 31.31
C CYS A 438 8.55 -3.55 32.01
N TYR A 439 8.10 -4.65 31.41
CA TYR A 439 8.32 -5.97 31.98
C TYR A 439 9.80 -6.37 31.99
N LYS A 440 10.53 -6.12 30.89
CA LYS A 440 11.98 -6.31 30.84
C LYS A 440 12.70 -5.53 31.94
N ASN A 441 12.34 -4.25 32.13
CA ASN A 441 12.93 -3.43 33.19
C ASN A 441 12.57 -3.93 34.60
N TYR A 442 11.34 -4.41 34.81
CA TYR A 442 10.95 -5.03 36.08
C TYR A 442 11.80 -6.28 36.35
N LEU A 443 11.93 -7.17 35.38
CA LEU A 443 12.73 -8.40 35.50
C LEU A 443 14.19 -8.09 35.80
N ASP A 444 14.77 -7.13 35.08
CA ASP A 444 16.16 -6.70 35.23
C ASP A 444 16.42 -5.99 36.56
N LYS A 445 15.64 -4.94 36.87
CA LYS A 445 15.95 -4.00 37.96
C LYS A 445 15.26 -4.33 39.28
N CYS A 446 14.07 -4.93 39.24
CA CYS A 446 13.26 -5.21 40.41
C CYS A 446 13.39 -6.68 40.84
N ALA A 447 13.07 -7.61 39.94
CA ALA A 447 13.14 -9.05 40.20
C ALA A 447 14.57 -9.61 40.09
N LYS A 448 15.51 -8.86 39.48
CA LYS A 448 16.93 -9.22 39.31
C LYS A 448 17.14 -10.58 38.65
N VAL A 449 16.34 -10.87 37.63
CA VAL A 449 16.46 -12.08 36.82
C VAL A 449 17.69 -11.97 35.92
N GLU A 450 18.52 -13.02 35.90
CA GLU A 450 19.78 -13.04 35.16
C GLU A 450 19.58 -12.94 33.63
N ASN A 451 18.53 -13.58 33.10
CA ASN A 451 18.16 -13.49 31.69
C ASN A 451 16.69 -13.08 31.50
N PRO A 452 16.38 -11.76 31.54
CA PRO A 452 15.02 -11.26 31.36
C PRO A 452 14.38 -11.68 30.03
N VAL A 453 15.17 -11.78 28.95
CA VAL A 453 14.68 -12.11 27.60
C VAL A 453 14.15 -13.55 27.54
N ALA A 454 14.82 -14.50 28.20
CA ALA A 454 14.35 -15.88 28.27
C ALA A 454 12.98 -15.98 28.95
N VAL A 455 12.79 -15.27 30.08
CA VAL A 455 11.50 -15.24 30.79
C VAL A 455 10.40 -14.59 29.95
N ILE A 456 10.72 -13.51 29.24
CA ILE A 456 9.77 -12.88 28.29
C ILE A 456 9.34 -13.89 27.22
N ASN A 457 10.28 -14.63 26.64
CA ASN A 457 9.99 -15.61 25.59
C ASN A 457 9.11 -16.77 26.08
N GLU A 458 9.28 -17.22 27.32
CA GLU A 458 8.43 -18.24 27.94
C GLU A 458 7.02 -17.73 28.24
N GLN A 459 6.89 -16.50 28.73
CA GLN A 459 5.61 -15.95 29.18
C GLN A 459 4.81 -15.21 28.11
N HIS A 460 5.43 -14.85 26.98
CA HIS A 460 4.82 -14.06 25.91
C HIS A 460 3.47 -14.60 25.44
N ARG A 461 3.34 -15.93 25.31
CA ARG A 461 2.08 -16.58 24.91
C ARG A 461 0.96 -16.33 25.94
N SER A 462 1.28 -16.43 27.22
CA SER A 462 0.33 -16.19 28.32
C SER A 462 -0.11 -14.73 28.37
N ILE A 463 0.79 -13.78 28.09
CA ILE A 463 0.46 -12.35 28.00
C ILE A 463 -0.54 -12.12 26.86
N ILE A 464 -0.24 -12.65 25.65
CA ILE A 464 -1.16 -12.55 24.50
C ILE A 464 -2.53 -13.14 24.84
N GLU A 465 -2.57 -14.35 25.40
CA GLU A 465 -3.82 -15.03 25.74
C GLU A 465 -4.63 -14.24 26.76
N SER A 466 -3.98 -13.68 27.78
CA SER A 466 -4.65 -12.87 28.82
C SER A 466 -5.28 -11.61 28.22
N VAL A 467 -4.52 -10.86 27.41
CA VAL A 467 -5.00 -9.62 26.77
C VAL A 467 -6.14 -9.91 25.78
N CYS A 468 -5.98 -10.93 24.93
CA CYS A 468 -7.01 -11.28 23.94
C CYS A 468 -8.29 -11.82 24.59
N ASN A 469 -8.19 -12.63 25.65
CA ASN A 469 -9.35 -13.17 26.34
C ASN A 469 -10.17 -12.08 27.02
N ASP A 470 -9.53 -11.10 27.64
CA ASP A 470 -10.26 -10.00 28.28
C ASP A 470 -10.92 -9.07 27.26
N LEU A 471 -10.18 -8.70 26.21
CA LEU A 471 -10.68 -7.80 25.17
C LEU A 471 -11.78 -8.40 24.30
N SER A 472 -11.91 -9.73 24.22
CA SER A 472 -13.03 -10.40 23.53
C SER A 472 -14.42 -9.99 24.04
N LYS A 473 -14.48 -9.32 25.21
CA LYS A 473 -15.69 -8.77 25.83
C LYS A 473 -16.10 -7.38 25.28
N ILE A 474 -15.29 -6.76 24.42
CA ILE A 474 -15.52 -5.43 23.85
C ILE A 474 -16.18 -5.55 22.45
N PRO A 475 -17.13 -4.67 22.06
CA PRO A 475 -17.61 -4.61 20.67
C PRO A 475 -16.47 -4.36 19.67
N HIS A 476 -16.48 -5.02 18.50
CA HIS A 476 -15.37 -5.00 17.50
C HIS A 476 -14.05 -5.66 17.94
N ALA A 477 -14.06 -6.46 19.02
CA ALA A 477 -12.85 -7.11 19.55
C ALA A 477 -12.13 -8.05 18.57
N ALA A 478 -12.83 -8.61 17.59
CA ALA A 478 -12.22 -9.50 16.60
C ALA A 478 -11.11 -8.79 15.80
N ASP A 479 -11.31 -7.52 15.47
CA ASP A 479 -10.35 -6.72 14.72
C ASP A 479 -9.14 -6.39 15.60
N PHE A 480 -9.35 -5.82 16.79
CA PHE A 480 -8.28 -5.51 17.76
C PHE A 480 -7.44 -6.72 18.16
N THR A 481 -8.06 -7.90 18.31
CA THR A 481 -7.38 -9.12 18.75
C THR A 481 -6.22 -9.49 17.83
N LYS A 482 -6.38 -9.35 16.51
CA LYS A 482 -5.31 -9.65 15.54
C LYS A 482 -4.16 -8.64 15.64
N PHE A 483 -4.48 -7.34 15.68
CA PHE A 483 -3.47 -6.28 15.80
C PHE A 483 -2.64 -6.39 17.09
N ILE A 484 -3.29 -6.72 18.22
CA ILE A 484 -2.62 -6.85 19.52
C ILE A 484 -1.66 -8.05 19.55
N LYS A 485 -2.07 -9.19 18.98
CA LYS A 485 -1.19 -10.36 18.84
C LYS A 485 0.09 -9.98 18.10
N THR A 486 -0.03 -9.29 16.98
CA THR A 486 1.10 -8.88 16.15
C THR A 486 1.96 -7.82 16.85
N SER A 487 1.34 -6.84 17.50
CA SER A 487 2.06 -5.84 18.31
C SER A 487 2.91 -6.49 19.42
N LEU A 488 2.34 -7.42 20.18
CA LEU A 488 3.07 -8.13 21.23
C LEU A 488 4.19 -9.01 20.65
N LEU A 489 4.02 -9.61 19.47
CA LEU A 489 5.08 -10.35 18.77
C LEU A 489 6.25 -9.44 18.39
N ILE A 490 5.97 -8.23 17.87
CA ILE A 490 6.98 -7.21 17.57
C ILE A 490 7.75 -6.84 18.84
N ALA A 491 7.01 -6.51 19.91
CA ALA A 491 7.61 -6.11 21.18
C ALA A 491 8.52 -7.18 21.80
N ARG A 492 8.13 -8.46 21.71
CA ARG A 492 8.98 -9.58 22.10
C ARG A 492 10.27 -9.60 21.29
N LYS A 493 10.18 -9.47 19.96
CA LYS A 493 11.36 -9.48 19.09
C LYS A 493 12.31 -8.33 19.37
N SER A 494 11.79 -7.11 19.54
CA SER A 494 12.57 -5.93 19.96
C SER A 494 13.30 -6.16 21.28
N SER A 495 12.72 -6.94 22.20
CA SER A 495 13.37 -7.28 23.47
C SER A 495 14.59 -8.19 23.32
N GLU A 496 14.55 -9.14 22.37
CA GLU A 496 15.66 -10.05 22.07
C GLU A 496 16.86 -9.26 21.52
N GLU A 497 16.59 -8.25 20.70
CA GLU A 497 17.59 -7.45 19.99
C GLU A 497 17.99 -6.18 20.74
N ASN A 498 17.35 -5.89 21.88
CA ASN A 498 17.44 -4.61 22.62
C ASN A 498 17.17 -3.36 21.76
N ASN A 499 16.35 -3.49 20.71
CA ASN A 499 16.10 -2.44 19.73
C ASN A 499 14.69 -1.84 19.91
N TRP A 500 14.52 -1.08 20.99
CA TRP A 500 13.25 -0.41 21.32
C TRP A 500 13.15 0.91 20.57
N ASN A 501 12.14 1.06 19.71
CA ASN A 501 11.95 2.30 18.95
C ASN A 501 10.60 2.93 19.31
N PHE A 502 10.63 3.84 20.29
CA PHE A 502 9.50 4.73 20.58
C PHE A 502 9.71 6.03 19.80
N PRO A 503 8.66 6.63 19.20
CA PRO A 503 8.77 7.92 18.54
C PRO A 503 9.47 8.93 19.47
N LYS A 504 10.62 9.45 19.04
CA LYS A 504 11.33 10.50 19.77
C LYS A 504 10.47 11.76 19.70
N GLU A 505 10.21 12.38 20.85
CA GLU A 505 9.68 13.74 20.87
C GLU A 505 10.68 14.61 20.09
N LEU A 506 10.22 15.23 18.99
CA LEU A 506 10.89 16.40 18.45
C LEU A 506 10.95 17.39 19.62
N ASN A 507 12.14 17.57 20.20
CA ASN A 507 12.36 18.62 21.17
C ASN A 507 11.90 19.93 20.52
N GLN A 508 10.73 20.43 20.92
CA GLN A 508 10.38 21.82 20.73
C GLN A 508 11.28 22.64 21.65
N GLN A 509 12.54 22.76 21.29
CA GLN A 509 13.44 23.75 21.84
C GLN A 509 13.89 24.66 20.69
N SER A 510 13.32 25.88 20.72
CA SER A 510 13.87 27.17 20.27
C SER A 510 12.99 27.97 19.31
N SER A 511 11.76 28.29 19.72
CA SER A 511 11.05 29.47 19.21
C SER A 511 10.46 30.32 20.34
N LEU A 512 11.19 30.45 21.45
CA LEU A 512 10.96 31.51 22.43
C LEU A 512 12.30 32.14 22.84
N SER A 513 12.78 33.03 21.98
CA SER A 513 13.55 34.19 22.41
C SER A 513 13.23 35.40 21.51
N ARG A 514 12.13 36.07 21.85
CA ARG A 514 12.04 37.53 21.99
C ARG A 514 10.82 37.88 22.81
#